data_AF-A0A7V9TE56-F1
#
_entry.id   AF-A0A7V9TE56-F1
#
_cell.length_a   1.000
_cell.length_b   1.000
_cell.length_c   1.000
_cell.angle_alpha   90.00
_cell.angle_beta   90.00
_cell.angle_gamma   90.00
#
_symmetry.space_group_name_H-M   'P 1'
#
loop_
_entity.id
_entity.type
_entity.pdbx_description
1 polymer ?
#
loop_
_entity_poly.entity_id
_entity_poly.type
_entity_poly.pdbx_seq_one_letter_code
_entity_poly.pdbx_strand_id
1 'polypeptide(L)'
;MKRTELLDKVRGAHQKLIVALDGLSEDAATRAGLTPEWSVKDALAHITAWEIEGARSITEIQGGTYKPQKLNKETIDAFNREASESRRARSMNELRAEFDAAHAAMERVLGSLPDEVDESSPAYKFAEGVTFRHHAHHAAQIEEWKKKLR
;
A
#
# COMPACT_ATOMS: atom_id res chain seq x y z
N MET A 1 13.12 11.94 12.70
CA MET A 1 12.68 12.86 11.63
C MET A 1 11.37 13.51 12.02
N LYS A 2 11.02 14.65 11.42
CA LYS A 2 9.74 15.30 11.76
C LYS A 2 8.55 14.47 11.25
N ARG A 3 7.47 14.42 12.02
CA ARG A 3 6.19 13.81 11.60
C ARG A 3 5.69 14.39 10.26
N THR A 4 5.85 15.69 10.06
CA THR A 4 5.47 16.37 8.81
C THR A 4 6.28 15.85 7.62
N GLU A 5 7.59 15.68 7.77
CA GLU A 5 8.45 15.11 6.72
C GLU A 5 8.06 13.65 6.40
N LEU A 6 7.63 12.88 7.40
CA LEU A 6 7.12 11.52 7.18
C LEU A 6 5.82 11.54 6.39
N LEU A 7 4.87 12.39 6.77
CA LEU A 7 3.61 12.57 6.04
C LEU A 7 3.85 13.00 4.59
N ASP A 8 4.80 13.90 4.34
CA ASP A 8 5.14 14.36 2.99
C ASP A 8 5.70 13.22 2.13
N LYS A 9 6.54 12.33 2.70
CA LYS A 9 7.01 11.12 2.01
C LYS A 9 5.84 10.18 1.65
N VAL A 10 4.93 9.97 2.59
CA VAL A 10 3.76 9.09 2.45
C VAL A 10 2.83 9.61 1.36
N ARG A 11 2.44 10.88 1.42
CA ARG A 11 1.60 11.56 0.41
C ARG A 11 2.25 11.58 -0.96
N GLY A 12 3.53 11.92 -1.02
CA GLY A 12 4.27 11.97 -2.28
C GLY A 12 4.34 10.61 -2.99
N ALA A 13 4.47 9.53 -2.22
CA ALA A 13 4.49 8.18 -2.78
C ALA A 13 3.10 7.69 -3.20
N HIS A 14 2.05 8.02 -2.45
CA HIS A 14 0.67 7.77 -2.84
C HIS A 14 0.34 8.46 -4.17
N GLN A 15 0.65 9.76 -4.29
CA GLN A 15 0.41 10.50 -5.54
C GLN A 15 1.13 9.86 -6.73
N LYS A 16 2.38 9.40 -6.56
CA LYS A 16 3.12 8.70 -7.62
C LYS A 16 2.43 7.41 -8.05
N LEU A 17 1.88 6.64 -7.11
CA LEU A 17 1.15 5.41 -7.43
C LEU A 17 -0.18 5.70 -8.13
N ILE A 18 -0.93 6.71 -7.69
CA ILE A 18 -2.16 7.14 -8.37
C ILE A 18 -1.86 7.55 -9.82
N VAL A 19 -0.84 8.38 -10.04
CA VAL A 19 -0.41 8.78 -11.39
C VAL A 19 0.00 7.57 -12.23
N ALA A 20 0.71 6.59 -11.64
CA ALA A 20 1.09 5.39 -12.36
C ALA A 20 -0.11 4.58 -12.84
N LEU A 21 -1.18 4.58 -12.05
CA LEU A 21 -2.43 3.90 -12.37
C LEU A 21 -3.26 4.68 -13.42
N ASP A 22 -3.08 5.99 -13.59
CA ASP A 22 -3.92 6.81 -14.47
C ASP A 22 -3.92 6.33 -15.94
N GLY A 23 -5.10 6.45 -16.56
CA GLY A 23 -5.33 6.07 -17.96
C GLY A 23 -5.51 4.56 -18.20
N LEU A 24 -5.44 3.72 -17.17
CA LEU A 24 -5.72 2.28 -17.31
C LEU A 24 -7.23 2.03 -17.40
N SER A 25 -7.64 1.32 -18.46
CA SER A 25 -8.99 0.74 -18.54
C SER A 25 -9.12 -0.46 -17.60
N GLU A 26 -10.35 -0.87 -17.32
CA GLU A 26 -10.63 -2.09 -16.54
C GLU A 26 -9.97 -3.33 -17.19
N ASP A 27 -10.09 -3.49 -18.50
CA ASP A 27 -9.48 -4.58 -19.25
C ASP A 27 -7.95 -4.59 -19.14
N ALA A 28 -7.31 -3.43 -19.24
CA ALA A 28 -5.86 -3.33 -19.09
C ALA A 28 -5.45 -3.68 -17.65
N ALA A 29 -6.16 -3.15 -16.66
CA ALA A 29 -5.80 -3.33 -15.26
C ALA A 29 -6.03 -4.75 -14.75
N THR A 30 -6.99 -5.49 -15.31
CA THR A 30 -7.28 -6.90 -14.99
C THR A 30 -6.42 -7.89 -15.80
N ARG A 31 -5.72 -7.42 -16.83
CA ARG A 31 -4.84 -8.25 -17.65
C ARG A 31 -3.63 -8.71 -16.84
N ALA A 32 -3.41 -10.02 -16.77
CA ALA A 32 -2.20 -10.60 -16.19
C ALA A 32 -0.94 -10.15 -16.95
N GLY A 33 0.18 -10.00 -16.22
CA GLY A 33 1.48 -9.69 -16.81
C GLY A 33 2.25 -8.53 -16.18
N LEU A 34 1.74 -7.92 -15.09
CA LEU A 34 2.54 -7.01 -14.27
C LEU A 34 3.67 -7.78 -13.59
N THR A 35 3.33 -8.93 -13.02
CA THR A 35 4.23 -10.07 -12.78
C THR A 35 3.71 -11.27 -13.59
N PRO A 36 4.40 -12.42 -13.63
CA PRO A 36 3.86 -13.61 -14.27
C PRO A 36 2.48 -14.02 -13.72
N GLU A 37 2.22 -13.78 -12.44
CA GLU A 37 0.99 -14.17 -11.76
C GLU A 37 -0.03 -13.02 -11.59
N TRP A 38 0.42 -11.76 -11.52
CA TRP A 38 -0.44 -10.64 -11.12
C TRP A 38 -0.77 -9.69 -12.26
N SER A 39 -2.01 -9.22 -12.23
CA SER A 39 -2.46 -8.01 -12.95
C SER A 39 -2.16 -6.75 -12.13
N VAL A 40 -2.42 -5.57 -12.72
CA VAL A 40 -2.34 -4.30 -11.97
C VAL A 40 -3.43 -4.23 -10.90
N LYS A 41 -4.59 -4.84 -11.13
CA LYS A 41 -5.66 -4.94 -10.12
C LYS A 41 -5.22 -5.75 -8.92
N ASP A 42 -4.53 -6.87 -9.14
CA ASP A 42 -3.98 -7.70 -8.05
C ASP A 42 -2.91 -6.93 -7.27
N ALA A 43 -2.06 -6.17 -7.97
CA ALA A 43 -1.10 -5.27 -7.34
C ALA A 43 -1.79 -4.25 -6.42
N LEU A 44 -2.79 -3.53 -6.93
CA LEU A 44 -3.50 -2.54 -6.11
C LEU A 44 -4.23 -3.19 -4.92
N ALA A 45 -4.76 -4.40 -5.09
CA ALA A 45 -5.43 -5.14 -4.02
C ALA A 45 -4.49 -5.48 -2.85
N HIS A 46 -3.27 -5.98 -3.13
CA HIS A 46 -2.32 -6.26 -2.05
C HIS A 46 -1.78 -4.96 -1.42
N ILE A 47 -1.51 -3.92 -2.22
CA ILE A 47 -1.04 -2.62 -1.70
C ILE A 47 -2.06 -2.07 -0.70
N THR A 48 -3.33 -2.04 -1.10
CA THR A 48 -4.45 -1.60 -0.26
C THR A 48 -4.53 -2.40 1.04
N ALA A 49 -4.43 -3.73 0.95
CA ALA A 49 -4.47 -4.59 2.13
C ALA A 49 -3.31 -4.33 3.11
N TRP A 50 -2.08 -4.18 2.60
CA TRP A 50 -0.91 -3.87 3.43
C TRP A 50 -0.98 -2.48 4.06
N GLU A 51 -1.54 -1.48 3.38
CA GLU A 51 -1.71 -0.15 3.96
C GLU A 51 -2.78 -0.14 5.07
N ILE A 52 -3.89 -0.85 4.89
CA ILE A 52 -4.90 -1.07 5.95
C ILE A 52 -4.26 -1.74 7.17
N GLU A 53 -3.51 -2.82 6.95
CA GLU A 53 -2.84 -3.57 8.01
C GLU A 53 -1.76 -2.73 8.72
N GLY A 54 -1.04 -1.91 7.95
CA GLY A 54 -0.07 -0.95 8.49
C GLY A 54 -0.72 0.10 9.37
N ALA A 55 -1.82 0.72 8.93
CA ALA A 55 -2.54 1.72 9.72
C ALA A 55 -3.11 1.13 11.03
N ARG A 56 -3.65 -0.10 10.95
CA ARG A 56 -4.09 -0.87 12.12
C ARG A 56 -2.93 -1.12 13.09
N SER A 57 -1.80 -1.60 12.57
CA SER A 57 -0.61 -1.92 13.38
C SER A 57 -0.05 -0.69 14.08
N ILE A 58 0.03 0.46 13.40
CA ILE A 58 0.52 1.72 14.00
C ILE A 58 -0.45 2.17 15.12
N THR A 59 -1.76 2.05 14.91
CA THR A 59 -2.76 2.35 15.95
C THR A 59 -2.56 1.48 17.19
N GLU A 60 -2.33 0.18 17.02
CA GLU A 60 -2.06 -0.75 18.12
C GLU A 60 -0.73 -0.46 18.83
N ILE A 61 0.28 0.00 18.10
CA ILE A 61 1.56 0.42 18.67
C ILE A 61 1.35 1.63 19.59
N GLN A 62 0.59 2.63 19.14
CA GLN A 62 0.27 3.81 19.97
C GLN A 62 -0.57 3.44 21.19
N GLY A 63 -1.47 2.46 21.05
CA GLY A 63 -2.30 1.95 22.14
C GLY A 63 -1.57 0.98 23.10
N GLY A 64 -0.33 0.59 22.81
CA GLY A 64 0.42 -0.40 23.60
C GLY A 64 -0.14 -1.83 23.52
N THR A 65 -0.99 -2.12 22.53
CA THR A 65 -1.66 -3.42 22.34
C THR A 65 -1.04 -4.24 21.22
N TYR A 66 -0.11 -3.67 20.46
CA TYR A 66 0.53 -4.34 19.34
C TYR A 66 1.29 -5.60 19.77
N LYS A 67 1.05 -6.69 19.03
CA LYS A 67 1.75 -7.96 19.21
C LYS A 67 2.50 -8.29 17.92
N PRO A 68 3.85 -8.26 17.94
CA PRO A 68 4.65 -8.61 16.77
C PRO A 68 4.31 -10.02 16.28
N GLN A 69 3.96 -10.15 15.01
CA GLN A 69 3.77 -11.44 14.36
C GLN A 69 5.04 -11.83 13.61
N LYS A 70 5.42 -13.12 13.70
CA LYS A 70 6.47 -13.66 12.84
C LYS A 70 5.88 -13.93 11.47
N LEU A 71 6.08 -12.98 10.56
CA LEU A 71 5.76 -13.19 9.15
C LEU A 71 6.81 -14.09 8.52
N ASN A 72 6.36 -15.12 7.82
CA ASN A 72 7.15 -15.94 6.93
C ASN A 72 6.54 -15.90 5.53
N LYS A 73 7.24 -16.50 4.56
CA LYS A 73 6.79 -16.54 3.17
C LYS A 73 5.37 -17.08 3.02
N GLU A 74 5.05 -18.20 3.67
CA GLU A 74 3.72 -18.84 3.56
C GLU A 74 2.61 -17.92 4.08
N THR A 75 2.82 -17.26 5.23
CA THR A 75 1.83 -16.33 5.81
C THR A 75 1.64 -15.08 4.94
N ILE A 76 2.73 -14.56 4.34
CA ILE A 76 2.68 -13.41 3.44
C ILE A 76 1.95 -13.79 2.15
N ASP A 77 2.27 -14.95 1.57
CA ASP A 77 1.63 -15.43 0.35
C ASP A 77 0.13 -15.72 0.59
N ALA A 78 -0.24 -16.21 1.77
CA ALA A 78 -1.63 -16.37 2.17
C ALA A 78 -2.36 -15.02 2.30
N PHE A 79 -1.76 -14.05 2.97
CA PHE A 79 -2.32 -12.69 3.09
C PHE A 79 -2.51 -12.03 1.72
N ASN A 80 -1.51 -12.11 0.84
CA ASN A 80 -1.59 -11.53 -0.51
C ASN A 80 -2.69 -12.21 -1.35
N ARG A 81 -2.84 -13.54 -1.25
CA ARG A 81 -3.91 -14.26 -1.94
C ARG A 81 -5.28 -13.83 -1.44
N GLU A 82 -5.47 -13.74 -0.13
CA GLU A 82 -6.72 -13.25 0.46
C GLU A 82 -7.02 -11.81 0.04
N ALA A 83 -6.00 -10.95 -0.02
CA ALA A 83 -6.14 -9.57 -0.46
C ALA A 83 -6.72 -9.46 -1.88
N SER A 84 -6.20 -10.25 -2.83
CA SER A 84 -6.71 -10.31 -4.19
C SER A 84 -8.08 -11.00 -4.28
N GLU A 85 -8.27 -12.12 -3.58
CA GLU A 85 -9.53 -12.90 -3.61
C GLU A 85 -10.71 -12.09 -3.07
N SER A 86 -10.55 -11.45 -1.92
CA SER A 86 -11.57 -10.63 -1.28
C SER A 86 -11.94 -9.38 -2.09
N ARG A 87 -11.08 -8.97 -3.04
CA ARG A 87 -11.26 -7.80 -3.93
C ARG A 87 -11.57 -8.14 -5.37
N ARG A 88 -11.66 -9.43 -5.72
CA ARG A 88 -11.83 -9.88 -7.11
C ARG A 88 -13.06 -9.26 -7.80
N ALA A 89 -14.17 -9.15 -7.09
CA ALA A 89 -15.43 -8.61 -7.61
C ALA A 89 -15.46 -7.08 -7.74
N ARG A 90 -14.53 -6.36 -7.10
CA ARG A 90 -14.46 -4.89 -7.20
C ARG A 90 -13.93 -4.49 -8.57
N SER A 91 -14.52 -3.47 -9.17
CA SER A 91 -13.95 -2.75 -10.30
C SER A 91 -12.67 -2.02 -9.89
N MET A 92 -11.86 -1.61 -10.86
CA MET A 92 -10.68 -0.78 -10.58
C MET A 92 -11.03 0.54 -9.90
N ASN A 93 -12.16 1.15 -10.24
CA ASN A 93 -12.59 2.40 -9.61
C ASN A 93 -12.95 2.21 -8.15
N GLU A 94 -13.69 1.14 -7.81
CA GLU A 94 -13.99 0.80 -6.41
C GLU A 94 -12.73 0.48 -5.63
N LEU A 95 -11.78 -0.24 -6.23
CA LEU A 95 -10.53 -0.58 -5.59
C LEU A 95 -9.63 0.65 -5.35
N ARG A 96 -9.60 1.62 -6.27
CA ARG A 96 -8.94 2.90 -6.05
C ARG A 96 -9.56 3.70 -4.91
N ALA A 97 -10.90 3.74 -4.85
CA ALA A 97 -11.58 4.42 -3.76
C ALA A 97 -11.28 3.77 -2.40
N GLU A 98 -11.17 2.44 -2.35
CA GLU A 98 -10.73 1.72 -1.15
C GLU A 98 -9.28 2.04 -0.79
N PHE A 99 -8.39 2.09 -1.79
CA PHE A 99 -7.00 2.49 -1.60
C PHE A 99 -6.87 3.92 -1.04
N ASP A 100 -7.57 4.89 -1.62
CA ASP A 100 -7.59 6.27 -1.13
C ASP A 100 -8.12 6.36 0.32
N ALA A 101 -9.14 5.54 0.66
CA ALA A 101 -9.67 5.47 2.01
C ALA A 101 -8.67 4.87 3.01
N ALA A 102 -7.93 3.83 2.60
CA ALA A 102 -6.85 3.25 3.38
C ALA A 102 -5.72 4.27 3.60
N HIS A 103 -5.35 5.00 2.57
CA HIS A 103 -4.34 6.05 2.65
C HIS A 103 -4.76 7.18 3.59
N ALA A 104 -6.01 7.64 3.51
CA ALA A 104 -6.54 8.65 4.42
C ALA A 104 -6.54 8.15 5.88
N ALA A 105 -6.75 6.86 6.12
CA ALA A 105 -6.63 6.27 7.45
C ALA A 105 -5.17 6.25 7.94
N MET A 106 -4.23 5.87 7.07
CA MET A 106 -2.79 5.93 7.35
C MET A 106 -2.36 7.36 7.72
N GLU A 107 -2.75 8.38 6.93
CA GLU A 107 -2.44 9.78 7.23
C GLU A 107 -2.97 10.23 8.58
N ARG A 108 -4.21 9.85 8.94
CA ARG A 108 -4.79 10.18 10.26
C ARG A 108 -3.98 9.58 11.39
N VAL A 109 -3.62 8.31 11.28
CA VAL A 109 -2.84 7.60 12.31
C VAL A 109 -1.44 8.22 12.42
N LEU A 110 -0.75 8.43 11.30
CA LEU A 110 0.56 9.09 11.29
C LEU A 110 0.51 10.53 11.84
N GLY A 111 -0.58 11.26 11.56
CA GLY A 111 -0.82 12.61 12.09
C GLY A 111 -0.95 12.66 13.61
N SER A 112 -1.26 11.53 14.25
CA SER A 112 -1.36 11.42 15.71
C SER A 112 -0.05 11.01 16.40
N LEU A 113 1.02 10.71 15.64
CA LEU A 113 2.34 10.42 16.20
C LEU A 113 2.94 11.67 16.86
N PRO A 114 3.93 11.52 17.76
CA PRO A 114 4.71 12.64 18.26
C PRO A 114 5.38 13.44 17.12
N ASP A 115 5.72 14.71 17.38
CA ASP A 115 6.33 15.59 16.38
C ASP A 115 7.67 15.05 15.85
N GLU A 116 8.43 14.36 16.69
CA GLU A 116 9.61 13.59 16.31
C GLU A 116 9.26 12.11 16.22
N VAL A 117 9.53 11.52 15.06
CA VAL A 117 9.38 10.08 14.82
C VAL A 117 10.78 9.46 14.72
N ASP A 118 11.05 8.50 15.58
CA ASP A 118 12.25 7.67 15.51
C ASP A 118 12.16 6.71 14.32
N GLU A 119 13.14 6.76 13.41
CA GLU A 119 13.19 5.92 12.20
C GLU A 119 13.48 4.44 12.50
N SER A 120 13.90 4.13 13.72
CA SER A 120 14.01 2.76 14.22
C SER A 120 12.72 2.23 14.85
N SER A 121 11.74 3.11 15.10
CA SER A 121 10.48 2.72 15.75
C SER A 121 9.65 1.77 14.87
N PRO A 122 8.90 0.84 15.47
CA PRO A 122 7.97 -0.01 14.73
C PRO A 122 6.96 0.78 13.91
N ALA A 123 6.46 1.91 14.43
CA ALA A 123 5.51 2.77 13.72
C ALA A 123 6.11 3.33 12.42
N TYR A 124 7.35 3.82 12.48
CA TYR A 124 8.06 4.25 11.29
C TYR A 124 8.29 3.10 10.31
N LYS A 125 8.70 1.93 10.79
CA LYS A 125 8.95 0.76 9.93
C LYS A 125 7.70 0.26 9.20
N PHE A 126 6.54 0.34 9.84
CA PHE A 126 5.27 0.10 9.16
C PHE A 126 5.00 1.16 8.09
N ALA A 127 5.07 2.45 8.45
CA ALA A 127 4.87 3.53 7.48
C ALA A 127 5.79 3.36 6.27
N GLU A 128 7.08 3.15 6.49
CA GLU A 128 8.08 2.89 5.45
C GLU A 128 7.74 1.69 4.58
N GLY A 129 7.49 0.55 5.22
CA GLY A 129 7.37 -0.74 4.57
C GLY A 129 6.06 -0.93 3.81
N VAL A 130 4.97 -0.30 4.24
CA VAL A 130 3.65 -0.46 3.60
C VAL A 130 3.25 0.71 2.71
N THR A 131 3.89 1.88 2.87
CA THR A 131 3.61 3.06 2.05
C THR A 131 4.80 3.48 1.18
N PHE A 132 5.64 4.44 1.59
CA PHE A 132 6.44 5.18 0.63
C PHE A 132 7.51 4.37 -0.10
N ARG A 133 8.07 3.31 0.48
CA ARG A 133 8.94 2.38 -0.28
C ARG A 133 8.13 1.44 -1.17
N HIS A 134 7.01 0.95 -0.64
CA HIS A 134 6.13 0.00 -1.31
C HIS A 134 5.42 0.62 -2.52
N HIS A 135 4.76 1.76 -2.33
CA HIS A 135 4.11 2.55 -3.37
C HIS A 135 5.11 2.96 -4.45
N ALA A 136 6.30 3.42 -4.07
CA ALA A 136 7.33 3.79 -5.05
C ALA A 136 7.79 2.60 -5.90
N HIS A 137 7.96 1.41 -5.29
CA HIS A 137 8.29 0.19 -6.00
C HIS A 137 7.21 -0.18 -7.02
N HIS A 138 5.94 -0.24 -6.61
CA HIS A 138 4.85 -0.63 -7.51
C HIS A 138 4.51 0.44 -8.54
N ALA A 139 4.63 1.73 -8.22
CA ALA A 139 4.47 2.80 -9.20
C ALA A 139 5.49 2.64 -10.35
N ALA A 140 6.76 2.40 -10.02
CA ALA A 140 7.79 2.13 -11.02
C ALA A 140 7.49 0.85 -11.82
N GLN A 141 7.05 -0.22 -11.16
CA GLN A 141 6.70 -1.48 -11.81
C GLN A 141 5.55 -1.30 -12.81
N ILE A 142 4.49 -0.59 -12.44
CA ILE A 142 3.31 -0.32 -13.27
C ILE A 142 3.69 0.54 -14.47
N GLU A 143 4.51 1.57 -14.27
CA GLU A 143 5.00 2.42 -15.36
C GLU A 143 5.87 1.65 -16.36
N GLU A 144 6.75 0.76 -15.90
CA GLU A 144 7.52 -0.13 -16.77
C GLU A 144 6.62 -1.11 -17.53
N TRP A 145 5.58 -1.63 -16.90
CA TRP A 145 4.61 -2.49 -17.56
C TRP A 145 3.81 -1.74 -18.63
N LYS A 146 3.36 -0.49 -18.37
CA LYS A 146 2.65 0.35 -19.34
C LYS A 146 3.48 0.60 -20.61
N LYS A 147 4.81 0.71 -20.50
CA LYS A 147 5.70 0.86 -21.66
C LYS A 147 5.68 -0.37 -22.59
N LYS A 148 5.42 -1.57 -22.05
CA LYS A 148 5.36 -2.83 -22.81
C LYS A 148 4.01 -3.07 -23.50
N LEU A 149 2.99 -2.28 -23.18
CA LEU A 149 1.67 -2.34 -23.84
C LEU A 149 1.63 -1.55 -25.16
N ARG A 150 2.66 -0.75 -25.44
CA ARG A 150 2.76 0.11 -26.62
C ARG A 150 3.34 -0.62 -27.82
#